data_AF-A0A7X7G9D9-F1
#
_entry.id   AF-A0A7X7G9D9-F1
#
_cell.length_a   1.000
_cell.length_b   1.000
_cell.length_c   1.000
_cell.angle_alpha   90.00
_cell.angle_beta   90.00
_cell.angle_gamma   90.00
#
_symmetry.space_group_name_H-M   'P 1'
#
loop_
_entity.id
_entity.type
_entity.pdbx_description
1 polymer ?
#
loop_
_entity_poly.entity_id
_entity_poly.type
_entity_poly.pdbx_seq_one_letter_code
_entity_poly.pdbx_strand_id
1 'polypeptide(L)'
;MAGTTLTRGLDRDEWLDRPTLAKLMGKAEDTVRRIQREHQLPTRLGPNNCVLLRLGDFIDLGRIPTSVLDPQISAREVADAIALRAELEELRRAHAELLGRYAQHTELVADLRAHLATQAAYIADLRAAAERAR
;
A
#
# COMPACT_ATOMS: atom_id res chain seq x y z
N MET A 1 24.16 35.00 12.46
CA MET A 1 23.70 33.85 11.66
C MET A 1 23.63 32.64 12.58
N ALA A 2 22.63 32.61 13.46
CA ALA A 2 22.41 31.48 14.34
C ALA A 2 21.67 30.41 13.51
N GLY A 3 22.36 29.30 13.22
CA GLY A 3 21.73 28.14 12.62
C GLY A 3 20.71 27.58 13.60
N THR A 4 19.43 27.76 13.26
CA THR A 4 18.33 27.09 13.96
C THR A 4 18.46 25.61 13.64
N THR A 5 19.17 24.87 14.49
CA THR A 5 19.12 23.42 14.51
C THR A 5 17.70 23.07 14.93
N LEU A 6 16.78 22.99 13.97
CA LEU A 6 15.47 22.36 14.14
C LEU A 6 15.77 20.88 14.41
N THR A 7 16.07 20.54 15.66
CA THR A 7 15.70 19.22 16.18
C THR A 7 14.19 19.14 15.99
N ARG A 8 13.74 18.63 14.85
CA ARG A 8 12.37 18.19 14.58
C ARG A 8 12.11 16.96 15.45
N GLY A 9 12.16 17.19 16.76
CA GLY A 9 11.82 16.25 17.81
C GLY A 9 10.37 15.82 17.67
N LEU A 10 10.04 14.68 18.22
CA LEU A 10 8.66 14.25 18.42
C LEU A 10 7.86 15.36 19.12
N ASP A 11 7.10 16.16 18.38
CA ASP A 11 6.26 17.19 18.95
C ASP A 11 4.96 16.55 19.44
N ARG A 12 4.95 16.18 20.73
CA ARG A 12 3.75 15.63 21.39
C ARG A 12 2.58 16.62 21.36
N ASP A 13 2.85 17.90 21.17
CA ASP A 13 1.85 18.96 21.16
C ASP A 13 1.32 19.23 19.74
N GLU A 14 1.81 18.46 18.76
CA GLU A 14 1.34 18.49 17.38
C GLU A 14 -0.15 18.15 17.32
N TRP A 15 -0.90 19.01 16.62
CA TRP A 15 -2.33 18.84 16.37
C TRP A 15 -2.52 18.21 15.00
N LEU A 16 -3.00 16.97 14.99
CA LEU A 16 -3.16 16.14 13.80
C LEU A 16 -4.63 15.90 13.50
N ASP A 17 -4.95 15.73 12.22
CA ASP A 17 -6.28 15.34 11.81
C ASP A 17 -6.54 13.85 12.11
N ARG A 18 -7.83 13.47 12.13
CA ARG A 18 -8.23 12.09 12.40
C ARG A 18 -7.63 11.08 11.42
N PRO A 19 -7.57 11.34 10.09
CA PRO A 19 -6.93 10.42 9.15
C PRO A 19 -5.46 10.17 9.45
N THR A 20 -4.69 11.21 9.81
CA THR A 20 -3.26 11.06 10.13
C THR A 20 -3.07 10.21 11.39
N LEU A 21 -3.86 10.46 12.44
CA LEU A 21 -3.83 9.64 13.66
C LEU A 21 -4.23 8.18 13.38
N ALA A 22 -5.22 7.97 12.51
CA ALA A 22 -5.66 6.65 12.12
C ALA A 22 -4.53 5.85 11.45
N LYS A 23 -3.78 6.49 10.54
CA LYS A 23 -2.58 5.91 9.91
C LYS A 23 -1.51 5.55 10.93
N LEU A 24 -1.18 6.47 11.86
CA LEU A 24 -0.17 6.23 12.90
C LEU A 24 -0.57 5.08 13.84
N MET A 25 -1.86 4.92 14.10
CA MET A 25 -2.40 3.80 14.90
C MET A 25 -2.49 2.49 14.12
N GLY A 26 -2.40 2.52 12.78
CA GLY A 26 -2.75 1.38 11.93
C GLY A 26 -4.21 0.95 12.07
N LYS A 27 -5.13 1.91 12.26
CA LYS A 27 -6.57 1.68 12.46
C LYS A 27 -7.43 2.55 11.54
N ALA A 28 -8.72 2.26 11.49
CA ALA A 28 -9.69 3.09 10.76
C ALA A 28 -9.98 4.41 11.51
N GLU A 29 -10.35 5.46 10.77
CA GLU A 29 -10.70 6.77 11.33
C GLU A 29 -11.83 6.69 12.38
N ASP A 30 -12.78 5.78 12.20
CA ASP A 30 -13.86 5.56 13.16
C ASP A 30 -13.36 5.12 14.53
N THR A 31 -12.23 4.42 14.59
CA THR A 31 -11.59 4.06 15.86
C THR A 31 -11.06 5.30 16.57
N VAL A 32 -10.47 6.24 15.83
CA VAL A 32 -10.03 7.54 16.36
C VAL A 32 -11.24 8.34 16.87
N ARG A 33 -12.33 8.39 16.11
CA ARG A 33 -13.59 9.05 16.53
C ARG A 33 -14.20 8.42 17.77
N ARG A 34 -14.09 7.11 17.94
CA ARG A 34 -14.58 6.39 19.11
C ARG A 34 -13.72 6.72 20.33
N ILE A 35 -12.39 6.63 20.22
CA ILE A 35 -11.44 6.94 21.29
C ILE A 35 -11.58 8.39 21.75
N GLN A 36 -11.70 9.32 20.80
CA GLN A 36 -11.99 10.72 21.11
C GLN A 36 -13.23 10.86 22.02
N ARG A 37 -14.33 10.17 21.68
CA ARG A 37 -15.58 10.23 22.43
C ARG A 37 -15.48 9.55 23.79
N GLU A 38 -14.89 8.37 23.84
CA GLU A 38 -14.70 7.57 25.07
C GLU A 38 -13.85 8.33 26.11
N HIS A 39 -12.79 9.01 25.66
CA HIS A 39 -11.84 9.70 26.53
C HIS A 39 -12.05 11.21 26.59
N GLN A 40 -13.10 11.74 25.96
CA GLN A 40 -13.44 13.17 25.92
C GLN A 40 -12.24 14.05 25.53
N LEU A 41 -11.48 13.61 24.52
CA LEU A 41 -10.25 14.28 24.12
C LEU A 41 -10.52 15.70 23.58
N PRO A 42 -9.66 16.69 23.91
CA PRO A 42 -9.81 18.05 23.44
C PRO A 42 -9.67 18.11 21.92
N THR A 43 -10.55 18.88 21.29
CA THR A 43 -10.54 19.09 19.84
C THR A 43 -10.32 20.54 19.46
N ARG A 44 -9.60 20.76 18.37
CA ARG A 44 -9.52 22.07 17.70
C ARG A 44 -10.10 21.97 16.29
N LEU A 45 -10.65 23.08 15.81
CA LEU A 45 -10.99 23.21 14.40
C LEU A 45 -9.74 23.63 13.64
N GLY A 46 -9.36 22.79 12.70
CA GLY A 46 -8.28 23.05 11.77
C GLY A 46 -8.76 23.74 10.49
N PRO A 47 -7.85 23.94 9.53
CA PRO A 47 -8.22 24.39 8.19
C PRO A 47 -9.25 23.44 7.56
N ASN A 48 -10.18 23.99 6.76
CA ASN A 48 -11.26 23.23 6.12
C ASN A 48 -12.25 22.55 7.09
N ASN A 49 -12.42 23.10 8.31
CA ASN A 49 -13.29 22.53 9.35
C ASN A 49 -12.93 21.09 9.74
N CYS A 50 -11.68 20.66 9.52
CA CYS A 50 -11.24 19.35 9.99
C CYS A 50 -11.08 19.36 11.51
N VAL A 51 -11.41 18.23 12.15
CA VAL A 51 -11.21 18.06 13.59
C VAL A 51 -9.77 17.65 13.84
N LEU A 52 -9.06 18.50 14.57
CA LEU A 52 -7.70 18.26 15.02
C LEU A 52 -7.69 17.74 16.46
N LEU A 53 -6.79 16.81 16.72
CA LEU A 53 -6.57 16.12 17.98
C LEU A 53 -5.07 16.15 18.30
N ARG A 54 -4.71 16.23 19.58
CA ARG A 54 -3.31 16.29 19.98
C ARG A 54 -2.67 14.90 19.92
N LEU A 55 -1.48 14.80 19.34
CA LEU A 55 -0.73 13.55 19.23
C LEU A 55 -0.41 12.95 20.62
N GLY A 56 0.00 13.79 21.57
CA GLY A 56 0.36 13.39 22.93
C GLY A 56 -0.71 12.58 23.63
N ASP A 57 -1.99 12.94 23.45
CA ASP A 57 -3.12 12.23 24.07
C ASP A 57 -3.19 10.76 23.60
N PHE A 58 -2.89 10.50 22.32
CA PHE A 58 -2.89 9.15 21.76
C PHE A 58 -1.66 8.33 22.16
N ILE A 59 -0.54 9.00 22.42
CA ILE A 59 0.66 8.37 22.99
C ILE A 59 0.42 8.00 24.45
N ASP A 60 -0.14 8.92 25.25
CA ASP A 60 -0.41 8.73 26.67
C ASP A 60 -1.47 7.65 26.92
N LEU A 61 -2.46 7.53 26.03
CA LEU A 61 -3.44 6.44 26.03
C LEU A 61 -2.85 5.10 25.55
N GLY A 62 -1.57 5.05 25.15
CA GLY A 62 -0.90 3.85 24.64
C GLY A 62 -1.47 3.37 23.29
N ARG A 63 -2.14 4.25 22.54
CA ARG A 63 -2.76 3.92 21.24
C ARG A 63 -1.79 4.06 20.08
N ILE A 64 -0.84 4.99 20.19
CA ILE A 64 0.28 5.12 19.27
C ILE A 64 1.56 4.83 20.05
N PRO A 65 2.25 3.70 19.77
CA PRO A 65 3.51 3.42 20.43
C PRO A 65 4.58 4.41 19.93
N THR A 66 5.42 4.89 20.84
CA THR A 66 6.52 5.81 20.49
C THR A 66 7.52 5.20 19.50
N SER A 67 7.60 3.87 19.41
CA SER A 67 8.43 3.15 18.44
C SER A 67 8.00 3.32 16.98
N VAL A 68 6.74 3.71 16.72
CA VAL A 68 6.24 3.99 15.37
C VAL A 68 6.69 5.38 14.91
N LEU A 69 6.98 6.27 15.86
CA LEU A 69 7.35 7.64 15.60
C LEU A 69 8.87 7.77 15.52
N ASP A 70 9.34 8.62 14.64
CA ASP A 70 10.76 8.90 14.49
C ASP A 70 11.06 10.26 15.16
N PRO A 71 12.00 10.33 16.13
CA PRO A 71 12.34 11.56 16.83
C PRO A 71 12.95 12.66 15.95
N GLN A 72 13.23 12.41 14.67
CA GLN A 72 13.87 13.36 13.76
C GLN A 72 12.92 13.93 12.70
N ILE A 73 11.70 13.41 12.59
CA ILE A 73 10.69 13.81 11.59
C ILE A 73 9.33 14.03 12.25
N SER A 74 8.47 14.81 11.59
CA SER A 74 7.12 15.08 12.11
C SER A 74 6.24 13.83 12.08
N ALA A 75 5.25 13.74 12.97
CA ALA A 75 4.34 12.60 13.00
C ALA A 75 3.49 12.52 11.73
N ARG A 76 3.25 13.66 11.07
CA ARG A 76 2.62 13.71 9.75
C ARG A 76 3.48 13.05 8.67
N GLU A 77 4.77 13.38 8.60
CA GLU A 77 5.71 12.75 7.66
C GLU A 77 5.82 11.24 7.91
N VAL A 78 5.80 10.80 9.18
CA VAL A 78 5.74 9.37 9.54
C VAL A 78 4.46 8.72 9.00
N ALA A 79 3.30 9.35 9.22
CA ALA A 79 2.02 8.83 8.73
C ALA A 79 1.98 8.71 7.21
N ASP A 80 2.55 9.68 6.49
CA ASP A 80 2.66 9.66 5.04
C ASP A 80 3.62 8.57 4.57
N ALA A 81 4.76 8.37 5.27
CA ALA A 81 5.67 7.27 4.98
C ALA A 81 5.02 5.89 5.19
N ILE A 82 4.17 5.72 6.22
CA ILE A 82 3.39 4.49 6.45
C ILE A 82 2.42 4.26 5.28
N ALA A 83 1.69 5.30 4.86
CA ALA A 83 0.75 5.20 3.74
C ALA A 83 1.47 4.81 2.44
N LEU A 84 2.58 5.47 2.11
CA LEU A 84 3.38 5.16 0.92
C LEU A 84 3.94 3.73 0.95
N ARG A 85 4.35 3.22 2.12
CA ARG A 85 4.78 1.83 2.26
C ARG A 85 3.66 0.85 1.95
N ALA A 86 2.46 1.10 2.47
CA ALA A 86 1.29 0.26 2.18
C ALA A 86 0.93 0.26 0.70
N GLU A 87 0.94 1.43 0.04
CA GLU A 87 0.72 1.54 -1.41
C GLU A 87 1.80 0.79 -2.21
N LEU A 88 3.07 0.89 -1.81
CA LEU A 88 4.17 0.16 -2.46
C LEU A 88 4.03 -1.36 -2.30
N GLU A 89 3.60 -1.84 -1.14
CA GLU A 89 3.34 -3.26 -0.92
C GLU A 89 2.20 -3.78 -1.79
N GLU A 90 1.12 -3.01 -1.93
CA GLU A 90 0.00 -3.36 -2.78
C GLU A 90 0.40 -3.38 -4.27
N LEU A 91 1.16 -2.37 -4.71
CA LEU A 91 1.73 -2.34 -6.07
C LEU A 91 2.66 -3.53 -6.33
N ARG A 92 3.47 -3.93 -5.35
CA ARG A 92 4.33 -5.12 -5.47
C ARG A 92 3.53 -6.40 -5.61
N ARG A 93 2.41 -6.54 -4.87
CA ARG A 93 1.51 -7.70 -5.01
C ARG A 93 0.85 -7.73 -6.37
N ALA A 94 0.29 -6.61 -6.82
CA ALA A 94 -0.32 -6.50 -8.13
C ALA A 94 0.69 -6.82 -9.26
N HIS A 95 1.93 -6.34 -9.13
CA HIS A 95 3.00 -6.66 -10.07
C HIS A 95 3.35 -8.15 -10.08
N ALA A 96 3.45 -8.79 -8.91
CA ALA A 96 3.72 -10.22 -8.82
C ALA A 96 2.59 -11.05 -9.46
N GLU A 97 1.34 -10.66 -9.27
CA GLU A 97 0.19 -11.31 -9.90
C GLU A 97 0.22 -11.17 -11.42
N LEU A 98 0.50 -9.96 -11.93
CA LEU A 98 0.62 -9.73 -13.37
C LEU A 98 1.76 -10.54 -14.00
N LEU A 99 2.91 -10.64 -13.33
CA LEU A 99 4.01 -11.49 -13.77
C LEU A 99 3.59 -12.98 -13.81
N GLY A 100 2.84 -13.45 -12.81
CA GLY A 100 2.32 -14.81 -12.79
C GLY A 100 1.38 -15.09 -13.98
N ARG A 101 0.44 -14.18 -14.25
CA ARG A 101 -0.46 -14.29 -15.41
C ARG A 101 0.30 -14.25 -16.74
N TYR A 102 1.31 -13.38 -16.84
CA TYR A 102 2.14 -13.28 -18.04
C TYR A 102 2.92 -14.57 -18.31
N ALA A 103 3.50 -15.19 -17.28
CA ALA A 103 4.18 -16.47 -17.40
C ALA A 103 3.22 -17.56 -17.91
N GLN A 104 2.02 -17.66 -17.33
CA GLN A 104 0.99 -18.62 -17.77
C GLN A 104 0.58 -18.41 -19.23
N HIS A 105 0.39 -17.16 -19.67
CA HIS A 105 0.08 -16.86 -21.06
C HIS A 105 1.23 -17.20 -22.00
N THR A 106 2.47 -17.03 -21.55
CA THR A 106 3.66 -17.35 -22.34
C THR A 106 3.78 -18.86 -22.56
N GLU A 107 3.53 -19.67 -21.52
CA GLU A 107 3.47 -21.13 -21.61
C GLU A 107 2.34 -21.58 -22.54
N LEU A 108 1.14 -21.04 -22.37
CA LEU A 108 0.00 -21.36 -23.22
C LEU A 108 0.27 -21.07 -24.71
N VAL A 109 0.92 -19.94 -25.01
CA VAL A 109 1.31 -19.60 -26.39
C VAL A 109 2.35 -20.59 -26.93
N ALA A 110 3.30 -21.03 -26.11
CA ALA A 110 4.28 -22.04 -26.50
C ALA A 110 3.59 -23.38 -26.81
N ASP A 111 2.68 -23.82 -25.97
CA ASP A 111 1.91 -25.06 -26.15
C ASP A 111 1.03 -25.01 -27.41
N LEU A 112 0.33 -23.90 -27.64
CA LEU A 112 -0.48 -23.72 -28.84
C LEU A 112 0.38 -23.74 -30.11
N ARG A 113 1.57 -23.14 -30.08
CA ARG A 113 2.51 -23.20 -31.21
C ARG A 113 3.00 -24.62 -31.47
N ALA A 114 3.31 -25.37 -30.41
CA ALA A 114 3.68 -26.78 -30.54
C ALA A 114 2.54 -27.61 -31.13
N HIS A 115 1.30 -27.41 -30.65
CA HIS A 115 0.13 -28.11 -31.17
C HIS A 115 -0.14 -27.80 -32.65
N LEU A 116 -0.04 -26.53 -33.04
CA LEU A 116 -0.17 -26.12 -34.45
C LEU A 116 0.90 -26.76 -35.33
N ALA A 117 2.14 -26.87 -34.85
CA ALA A 117 3.22 -27.54 -35.59
C ALA A 117 2.92 -29.05 -35.77
N THR A 118 2.46 -29.73 -34.73
CA THR A 118 2.05 -31.14 -34.81
C THR A 118 0.90 -31.35 -35.78
N GLN A 119 -0.14 -30.50 -35.72
CA GLN A 119 -1.26 -30.56 -36.66
C GLN A 119 -0.83 -30.29 -38.10
N ALA A 120 0.05 -29.31 -38.33
CA ALA A 120 0.59 -29.02 -39.65
C ALA A 120 1.36 -30.21 -40.24
N ALA A 121 2.19 -30.88 -39.43
CA ALA A 121 2.90 -32.09 -39.83
C ALA A 121 1.93 -33.23 -40.18
N TYR A 122 0.93 -33.48 -39.33
CA TYR A 122 -0.09 -34.50 -39.59
C TYR A 122 -0.87 -34.24 -40.89
N ILE A 123 -1.25 -32.99 -41.15
CA ILE A 123 -1.92 -32.61 -42.41
C ILE A 123 -1.00 -32.85 -43.62
N ALA A 124 0.29 -32.52 -43.50
CA ALA A 124 1.26 -32.76 -44.57
C ALA A 124 1.40 -34.26 -44.87
N ASP A 125 1.48 -35.11 -43.85
CA ASP A 125 1.54 -36.57 -43.99
C ASP A 125 0.29 -37.13 -44.66
N LEU A 126 -0.90 -36.68 -44.24
CA LEU A 126 -2.17 -37.08 -44.85
C LEU A 126 -2.24 -36.68 -46.34
N ARG A 127 -1.78 -35.47 -46.68
CA ARG A 127 -1.74 -35.02 -48.09
C ARG A 127 -0.80 -35.89 -48.92
N ALA A 128 0.40 -36.16 -48.41
CA ALA A 128 1.38 -37.00 -49.10
C ALA A 128 0.90 -38.46 -49.25
N ALA A 129 0.13 -38.99 -48.29
CA ALA A 129 -0.49 -40.31 -48.39
C ALA A 129 -1.62 -40.34 -49.43
N ALA A 130 -2.46 -39.30 -49.47
CA ALA A 130 -3.53 -39.18 -50.46
C ALA A 130 -3.00 -39.05 -51.89
N GLU A 131 -1.88 -38.33 -52.09
CA GLU A 131 -1.21 -38.23 -53.39
C GLU A 131 -0.65 -39.57 -53.86
N ARG A 132 -0.08 -40.37 -52.95
CA ARG A 132 0.44 -41.71 -53.26
C ARG A 132 -0.65 -42.74 -53.59
N ALA A 133 -1.87 -42.51 -53.13
CA ALA A 133 -3.02 -43.39 -53.37
C ALA A 133 -3.76 -43.08 -54.69
N ARG A 134 -3.40 -41.98 -55.37
CA ARG A 134 -3.91 -41.61 -56.70
C ARG A 134 -2.99 -42.13 -57.78
#